data_AF-A0A9Q8QHT3-F1
#
_entry.id   AF-A0A9Q8QHT3-F1
#
_cell.length_a   1.000
_cell.length_b   1.000
_cell.length_c   1.000
_cell.angle_alpha   90.00
_cell.angle_beta   90.00
_cell.angle_gamma   90.00
#
_symmetry.space_group_name_H-M   'P 1'
#
loop_
_entity.id
_entity.type
_entity.pdbx_description
1 polymer ?
#
loop_
_entity_poly.entity_id
_entity_poly.type
_entity_poly.pdbx_seq_one_letter_code
_entity_poly.pdbx_strand_id
1 'polypeptide(L)'
;MDGVRAGVASVMCSYNRINNTYGCENSKLMNGVLKSELAFDGFVMLDWNAQHNLQSANGGLDMVMPYGGSWGDNLTHAVRNGTVTEKRITDMATRSDDEKKTLVPLLVILTTDRLCRILAAWYLVGQDAPDFPAPGVGMKNLSLPHEPVDARVPESKPVLLGGAVAGHVLVKNVNRTLPFRSKPKMLSVYGYDAAPPPTKNIDTLFQLGYTSSQEMGQAVLGTLRSFDQAARGGTITTGGRAGANAPPYMSDPLSAIQHRAAADGTWVNWDIASTTPDVNGATQACLVFINAIATEGWDRTGLHDDASDGLVLHVASRCANTVVVVHAAGIRLVDQWIEHPNVTAAVLAHLPGQDSGTALVRLLYGEDNFSGRLPYTVARNESDYPVYAPCGRGRDNTTDPQCDYTEGVYLDYRAFDARNVTPRFEFGYGLSYTTFEYSSLALSPTRALCATPPSSPSSSSTNSTHDGLWDVVAHVEATVANAGPVSGDEVAQLYVGIPGAPPKQLRGFEKVHLRPGAAATVRFDLTRRDVSVWDVARQRWVVQKGEYPVYVGASCRDVRLTGSLVVE
;
A
#
# COMPACT_ATOMS: atom_id res chain seq x y z
N MET A 1 -12.65 -5.84 -6.63
CA MET A 1 -12.88 -5.86 -8.10
C MET A 1 -11.59 -6.10 -8.86
N ASP A 2 -10.60 -5.21 -8.78
CA ASP A 2 -9.35 -5.34 -9.57
C ASP A 2 -8.56 -6.62 -9.28
N GLY A 3 -8.42 -7.04 -8.02
CA GLY A 3 -7.78 -8.31 -7.68
C GLY A 3 -8.50 -9.53 -8.28
N VAL A 4 -9.84 -9.52 -8.30
CA VAL A 4 -10.63 -10.59 -8.96
C VAL A 4 -10.39 -10.58 -10.46
N ARG A 5 -10.42 -9.40 -11.10
CA ARG A 5 -10.12 -9.25 -12.54
C ARG A 5 -8.70 -9.70 -12.88
N ALA A 6 -7.73 -9.48 -11.98
CA ALA A 6 -6.36 -9.92 -12.13
C ALA A 6 -6.17 -11.44 -11.96
N GLY A 7 -7.25 -12.18 -11.63
CA GLY A 7 -7.21 -13.63 -11.48
C GLY A 7 -6.70 -14.08 -10.12
N VAL A 8 -6.96 -13.32 -9.05
CA VAL A 8 -6.61 -13.76 -7.69
C VAL A 8 -7.26 -15.12 -7.39
N ALA A 9 -6.47 -16.07 -6.91
CA ALA A 9 -6.95 -17.43 -6.64
C ALA A 9 -7.75 -17.54 -5.31
N SER A 10 -7.51 -16.61 -4.38
CA SER A 10 -8.10 -16.63 -3.05
C SER A 10 -8.32 -15.24 -2.48
N VAL A 11 -9.30 -15.09 -1.58
CA VAL A 11 -9.58 -13.87 -0.83
C VAL A 11 -9.67 -14.22 0.65
N MET A 12 -9.08 -13.40 1.51
CA MET A 12 -9.21 -13.55 2.97
C MET A 12 -10.36 -12.67 3.48
N CYS A 13 -11.27 -13.25 4.26
CA CYS A 13 -12.32 -12.48 4.95
C CYS A 13 -11.76 -11.83 6.23
N SER A 14 -12.24 -10.64 6.58
CA SER A 14 -11.67 -9.84 7.68
C SER A 14 -12.27 -10.16 9.05
N TYR A 15 -11.54 -9.79 10.12
CA TYR A 15 -12.00 -9.90 11.52
C TYR A 15 -13.23 -9.04 11.85
N ASN A 16 -13.30 -7.84 11.30
CA ASN A 16 -14.30 -6.87 11.72
C ASN A 16 -15.73 -7.33 11.37
N ARG A 17 -16.71 -6.80 12.11
CA ARG A 17 -18.12 -6.91 11.73
C ARG A 17 -18.45 -5.84 10.70
N ILE A 18 -19.32 -6.18 9.77
CA ILE A 18 -19.93 -5.26 8.81
C ILE A 18 -21.43 -5.36 9.00
N ASN A 19 -22.07 -4.24 9.35
CA ASN A 19 -23.47 -4.19 9.77
C ASN A 19 -23.79 -5.27 10.82
N ASN A 20 -22.96 -5.34 11.87
CA ASN A 20 -23.06 -6.27 12.99
C ASN A 20 -22.92 -7.77 12.66
N THR A 21 -22.54 -8.14 11.44
CA THR A 21 -22.23 -9.53 11.06
C THR A 21 -20.73 -9.67 10.80
N TYR A 22 -20.07 -10.68 11.39
CA TYR A 22 -18.64 -10.91 11.19
C TYR A 22 -18.29 -11.08 9.71
N GLY A 23 -17.15 -10.51 9.27
CA GLY A 23 -16.74 -10.53 7.87
C GLY A 23 -16.70 -11.94 7.27
N CYS A 24 -16.22 -12.91 8.05
CA CYS A 24 -16.16 -14.32 7.68
C CYS A 24 -17.49 -15.10 7.83
N GLU A 25 -18.58 -14.42 8.16
CA GLU A 25 -19.94 -14.96 8.25
C GLU A 25 -20.95 -14.14 7.42
N ASN A 26 -20.49 -13.06 6.78
CA ASN A 26 -21.35 -12.11 6.08
C ASN A 26 -21.71 -12.60 4.67
N SER A 27 -22.88 -13.22 4.55
CA SER A 27 -23.40 -13.75 3.28
C SER A 27 -23.62 -12.68 2.21
N LYS A 28 -24.01 -11.46 2.59
CA LYS A 28 -24.18 -10.36 1.64
C LYS A 28 -22.85 -10.00 0.98
N LEU A 29 -21.75 -9.95 1.74
CA LEU A 29 -20.44 -9.63 1.19
C LEU A 29 -19.82 -10.80 0.44
N MET A 30 -19.78 -12.00 1.02
CA MET A 30 -19.10 -13.13 0.38
C MET A 30 -19.93 -13.75 -0.75
N ASN A 31 -21.17 -14.16 -0.49
CA ASN A 31 -22.01 -14.76 -1.53
C ASN A 31 -22.58 -13.71 -2.48
N GLY A 32 -23.11 -12.60 -1.93
CA GLY A 32 -23.75 -11.56 -2.73
C GLY A 32 -22.77 -10.75 -3.56
N VAL A 33 -21.87 -10.02 -2.92
CA VAL A 33 -20.94 -9.12 -3.64
C VAL A 33 -19.80 -9.92 -4.27
N LEU A 34 -18.97 -10.60 -3.49
CA LEU A 34 -17.75 -11.22 -4.00
C LEU A 34 -18.02 -12.35 -5.01
N LYS A 35 -18.80 -13.36 -4.64
CA LYS A 35 -19.03 -14.54 -5.49
C LYS A 35 -20.05 -14.30 -6.60
N SER A 36 -21.09 -13.49 -6.36
CA SER A 36 -22.12 -13.25 -7.38
C SER A 36 -21.84 -11.99 -8.20
N GLU A 37 -21.81 -10.80 -7.57
CA GLU A 37 -21.64 -9.53 -8.30
C GLU A 37 -20.27 -9.43 -8.99
N LEU A 38 -19.19 -9.84 -8.30
CA LEU A 38 -17.84 -9.82 -8.85
C LEU A 38 -17.45 -11.11 -9.58
N ALA A 39 -18.34 -12.11 -9.61
CA ALA A 39 -18.10 -13.42 -10.20
C ALA A 39 -16.75 -14.04 -9.78
N PHE A 40 -16.42 -13.96 -8.49
CA PHE A 40 -15.20 -14.54 -7.97
C PHE A 40 -15.29 -16.07 -7.96
N ASP A 41 -14.45 -16.72 -8.77
CA ASP A 41 -14.38 -18.19 -8.91
C ASP A 41 -13.41 -18.86 -7.94
N GLY A 42 -12.54 -18.09 -7.28
CA GLY A 42 -11.61 -18.60 -6.27
C GLY A 42 -12.28 -18.94 -4.94
N PHE A 43 -11.47 -19.21 -3.92
CA PHE A 43 -11.95 -19.57 -2.58
C PHE A 43 -11.77 -18.46 -1.55
N VAL A 44 -12.68 -18.40 -0.57
CA VAL A 44 -12.57 -17.49 0.58
C VAL A 44 -11.92 -18.22 1.75
N MET A 45 -10.76 -17.74 2.19
CA MET A 45 -10.06 -18.24 3.37
C MET A 45 -10.35 -17.38 4.59
N LEU A 46 -10.29 -18.03 5.75
CA LEU A 46 -10.46 -17.40 7.05
C LEU A 46 -9.18 -16.65 7.45
N ASP A 47 -9.29 -15.40 7.91
CA ASP A 47 -8.22 -14.79 8.71
C ASP A 47 -8.12 -15.49 10.07
N TRP A 48 -6.94 -15.62 10.65
CA TRP A 48 -6.66 -16.63 11.66
C TRP A 48 -7.58 -16.48 12.90
N ASN A 49 -8.47 -17.46 13.10
CA ASN A 49 -9.48 -17.47 14.16
C ASN A 49 -10.60 -16.40 14.05
N ALA A 50 -10.81 -15.80 12.88
CA ALA A 50 -11.91 -14.84 12.63
C ALA A 50 -13.31 -15.49 12.53
N GLN A 51 -13.42 -16.80 12.80
CA GLN A 51 -14.66 -17.56 12.72
C GLN A 51 -15.31 -17.65 14.10
N HIS A 52 -16.62 -17.41 14.16
CA HIS A 52 -17.37 -17.42 15.42
C HIS A 52 -18.39 -18.56 15.49
N ASN A 53 -18.84 -19.10 14.36
CA ASN A 53 -19.73 -20.26 14.33
C ASN A 53 -19.77 -20.98 12.96
N LEU A 54 -20.54 -22.08 12.92
CA LEU A 54 -20.76 -22.93 11.74
C LEU A 54 -21.46 -22.22 10.57
N GLN A 55 -22.24 -21.14 10.81
CA GLN A 55 -22.94 -20.41 9.75
C GLN A 55 -21.98 -19.81 8.73
N SER A 56 -20.72 -19.59 9.08
CA SER A 56 -19.64 -19.26 8.13
C SER A 56 -19.66 -20.14 6.87
N ALA A 57 -19.98 -21.43 6.99
CA ALA A 57 -20.10 -22.35 5.85
C ALA A 57 -21.15 -21.87 4.85
N ASN A 58 -22.37 -21.60 5.32
CA ASN A 58 -23.46 -21.08 4.48
C ASN A 58 -23.27 -19.58 4.14
N GLY A 59 -22.51 -18.86 4.97
CA GLY A 59 -22.12 -17.46 4.77
C GLY A 59 -21.19 -17.25 3.58
N GLY A 60 -20.50 -18.30 3.12
CA GLY A 60 -19.68 -18.25 1.91
C GLY A 60 -18.19 -18.49 2.16
N LEU A 61 -17.78 -18.77 3.40
CA LEU A 61 -16.40 -19.17 3.71
C LEU A 61 -16.11 -20.56 3.12
N ASP A 62 -14.93 -20.75 2.49
CA ASP A 62 -14.57 -22.03 1.85
C ASP A 62 -13.46 -22.78 2.58
N MET A 63 -12.60 -22.07 3.34
CA MET A 63 -11.47 -22.66 4.02
C MET A 63 -11.29 -22.04 5.41
N VAL A 64 -11.27 -22.88 6.44
CA VAL A 64 -10.98 -22.49 7.82
C VAL A 64 -9.49 -22.66 8.09
N MET A 65 -8.92 -21.67 8.78
CA MET A 65 -7.51 -21.58 9.14
C MET A 65 -7.35 -21.05 10.58
N PRO A 66 -6.27 -21.38 11.29
CA PRO A 66 -5.20 -22.32 10.92
C PRO A 66 -5.56 -23.81 11.14
N TYR A 67 -6.63 -24.10 11.89
CA TYR A 67 -7.06 -25.46 12.24
C TYR A 67 -8.52 -25.70 11.82
N GLY A 68 -9.24 -26.60 12.48
CA GLY A 68 -10.65 -26.89 12.18
C GLY A 68 -11.64 -25.80 12.60
N GLY A 69 -11.25 -24.84 13.44
CA GLY A 69 -12.14 -23.77 13.94
C GLY A 69 -13.46 -24.29 14.50
N SER A 70 -14.57 -23.62 14.13
CA SER A 70 -15.94 -24.09 14.40
C SER A 70 -16.40 -25.22 13.46
N TRP A 71 -15.59 -25.58 12.46
CA TRP A 71 -15.81 -26.72 11.57
C TRP A 71 -15.15 -27.98 12.16
N GLY A 72 -14.57 -28.86 11.32
CA GLY A 72 -14.18 -30.21 11.72
C GLY A 72 -15.41 -31.13 11.80
N ASP A 73 -15.51 -31.93 12.87
CA ASP A 73 -16.62 -32.87 13.07
C ASP A 73 -17.99 -32.19 13.04
N ASN A 74 -18.07 -30.95 13.53
CA ASN A 74 -19.30 -30.15 13.51
C ASN A 74 -19.82 -29.93 12.09
N LEU A 75 -18.94 -29.71 11.11
CA LEU A 75 -19.34 -29.56 9.72
C LEU A 75 -19.86 -30.89 9.15
N THR A 76 -19.20 -32.00 9.48
CA THR A 76 -19.66 -33.35 9.10
C THR A 76 -21.06 -33.65 9.66
N HIS A 77 -21.30 -33.33 10.94
CA HIS A 77 -22.61 -33.48 11.55
C HIS A 77 -23.67 -32.57 10.91
N ALA A 78 -23.30 -31.33 10.59
CA ALA A 78 -24.17 -30.37 9.92
C ALA A 78 -24.57 -30.81 8.50
N VAL A 79 -23.69 -31.52 7.80
CA VAL A 79 -24.03 -32.12 6.50
C VAL A 79 -24.98 -33.29 6.69
N ARG A 80 -24.67 -34.20 7.63
CA ARG A 80 -25.50 -35.39 7.91
C ARG A 80 -26.92 -35.03 8.36
N ASN A 81 -27.08 -33.94 9.11
CA ASN A 81 -28.38 -33.49 9.60
C ASN A 81 -29.08 -32.46 8.68
N GLY A 82 -28.45 -32.09 7.55
CA GLY A 82 -29.02 -31.19 6.55
C GLY A 82 -28.89 -29.68 6.84
N THR A 83 -28.22 -29.27 7.91
CA THR A 83 -27.95 -27.85 8.22
C THR A 83 -27.01 -27.20 7.20
N VAL A 84 -26.08 -27.97 6.63
CA VAL A 84 -25.23 -27.58 5.50
C VAL A 84 -25.45 -28.58 4.38
N THR A 85 -25.67 -28.09 3.16
CA THR A 85 -25.92 -29.00 2.02
C THR A 85 -24.62 -29.65 1.56
N GLU A 86 -24.69 -30.90 1.09
CA GLU A 86 -23.54 -31.56 0.46
C GLU A 86 -23.03 -30.76 -0.76
N LYS A 87 -23.96 -30.18 -1.54
CA LYS A 87 -23.62 -29.25 -2.64
C LYS A 87 -22.74 -28.10 -2.18
N ARG A 88 -22.98 -27.55 -0.99
CA ARG A 88 -22.17 -26.45 -0.45
C ARG A 88 -20.74 -26.91 -0.17
N ILE A 89 -20.55 -28.13 0.32
CA ILE A 89 -19.21 -28.73 0.54
C ILE A 89 -18.52 -29.01 -0.79
N THR A 90 -19.24 -29.56 -1.77
CA THR A 90 -18.71 -29.76 -3.12
C THR A 90 -18.21 -28.45 -3.75
N ASP A 91 -18.94 -27.34 -3.58
CA ASP A 91 -18.52 -26.02 -4.07
C ASP A 91 -17.21 -25.53 -3.43
N MET A 92 -16.99 -25.84 -2.14
CA MET A 92 -15.73 -25.51 -1.45
C MET A 92 -14.55 -26.30 -2.02
N ALA A 93 -14.69 -27.63 -2.08
CA ALA A 93 -13.55 -28.57 -2.06
C ALA A 93 -13.40 -29.46 -3.30
N THR A 94 -14.52 -29.76 -3.98
CA THR A 94 -14.66 -30.75 -5.07
C THR A 94 -13.59 -30.70 -6.16
N ARG A 95 -13.34 -31.79 -6.88
CA ARG A 95 -13.21 -31.83 -8.35
C ARG A 95 -14.41 -32.70 -8.75
N SER A 96 -15.09 -32.40 -9.85
CA SER A 96 -16.16 -33.28 -10.35
C SER A 96 -15.59 -34.69 -10.56
N ASP A 97 -15.84 -35.60 -9.63
CA ASP A 97 -15.77 -37.02 -9.90
C ASP A 97 -17.03 -37.36 -10.70
N ASP A 98 -16.90 -37.33 -12.03
CA ASP A 98 -17.85 -38.02 -12.89
C ASP A 98 -17.19 -39.34 -13.31
N GLU A 99 -17.71 -40.45 -12.77
CA GLU A 99 -17.37 -41.78 -13.23
C GLU A 99 -17.69 -41.88 -14.73
N LYS A 100 -16.64 -42.02 -15.54
CA LYS A 100 -16.64 -42.37 -16.97
C LYS A 100 -16.99 -41.21 -17.91
N LYS A 101 -15.95 -40.64 -18.54
CA LYS A 101 -15.96 -40.40 -20.00
C LYS A 101 -14.55 -40.25 -20.58
N THR A 102 -14.30 -41.15 -21.52
CA THR A 102 -13.24 -41.22 -22.52
C THR A 102 -12.92 -39.85 -23.14
N LEU A 103 -11.61 -39.56 -23.33
CA LEU A 103 -11.02 -38.60 -24.27
C LEU A 103 -11.94 -37.46 -24.73
N VAL A 104 -11.88 -36.31 -24.06
CA VAL A 104 -12.36 -35.04 -24.61
C VAL A 104 -11.24 -34.01 -24.51
N PRO A 105 -10.86 -33.33 -25.61
CA PRO A 105 -9.80 -32.34 -25.58
C PRO A 105 -10.22 -31.12 -24.75
N LEU A 106 -9.20 -30.53 -24.15
CA LEU A 106 -9.12 -29.34 -23.31
C LEU A 106 -9.84 -28.10 -23.90
N LEU A 107 -11.17 -28.08 -23.99
CA LEU A 107 -11.93 -26.84 -24.33
C LEU A 107 -13.41 -26.83 -23.91
N VAL A 108 -13.91 -27.77 -23.10
CA VAL A 108 -15.34 -27.79 -22.70
C VAL A 108 -15.50 -28.14 -21.21
N ILE A 109 -15.01 -27.27 -20.31
CA ILE A 109 -15.33 -27.28 -18.87
C ILE A 109 -16.00 -25.95 -18.49
N LEU A 110 -16.91 -25.43 -19.32
CA LEU A 110 -17.52 -24.10 -19.07
C LEU A 110 -19.04 -24.05 -19.08
N THR A 111 -19.75 -25.16 -19.30
CA THR A 111 -21.22 -25.05 -19.48
C THR A 111 -22.10 -25.92 -18.60
N THR A 112 -21.57 -26.84 -17.80
CA THR A 112 -22.40 -27.59 -16.84
C THR A 112 -21.51 -28.30 -15.81
N ASP A 113 -21.94 -28.27 -14.55
CA ASP A 113 -21.42 -28.97 -13.36
C ASP A 113 -20.34 -28.32 -12.48
N ARG A 114 -20.81 -27.96 -11.26
CA ARG A 114 -20.15 -27.74 -9.96
C ARG A 114 -18.76 -27.09 -9.98
N LEU A 115 -18.75 -25.76 -9.88
CA LEU A 115 -17.59 -24.93 -9.53
C LEU A 115 -16.94 -25.46 -8.25
N CYS A 116 -15.62 -25.58 -8.29
CA CYS A 116 -14.82 -26.10 -7.21
C CYS A 116 -13.70 -25.10 -6.92
N ARG A 117 -13.64 -24.54 -5.73
CA ARG A 117 -12.84 -23.31 -5.53
C ARG A 117 -11.38 -23.60 -5.15
N ILE A 118 -11.17 -24.51 -4.19
CA ILE A 118 -9.82 -24.80 -3.66
C ILE A 118 -8.98 -25.58 -4.68
N LEU A 119 -9.52 -26.66 -5.24
CA LEU A 119 -8.78 -27.45 -6.23
C LEU A 119 -8.56 -26.69 -7.54
N ALA A 120 -9.50 -25.84 -7.98
CA ALA A 120 -9.26 -24.99 -9.14
C ALA A 120 -8.07 -24.06 -8.93
N ALA A 121 -7.94 -23.45 -7.74
CA ALA A 121 -6.77 -22.64 -7.41
C ALA A 121 -5.46 -23.45 -7.48
N TRP A 122 -5.46 -24.68 -6.94
CA TRP A 122 -4.30 -25.58 -6.96
C TRP A 122 -3.83 -25.91 -8.39
N TYR A 123 -4.76 -26.27 -9.29
CA TYR A 123 -4.47 -26.50 -10.71
C TYR A 123 -4.09 -25.21 -11.46
N LEU A 124 -4.74 -24.09 -11.16
CA LEU A 124 -4.48 -22.81 -11.81
C LEU A 124 -3.02 -22.37 -11.64
N VAL A 125 -2.44 -22.61 -10.46
CA VAL A 125 -1.03 -22.28 -10.18
C VAL A 125 -0.06 -23.44 -10.43
N GLY A 126 -0.53 -24.54 -11.03
CA GLY A 126 0.30 -25.69 -11.44
C GLY A 126 0.88 -26.50 -10.28
N GLN A 127 0.26 -26.46 -9.10
CA GLN A 127 0.74 -27.21 -7.93
C GLN A 127 0.47 -28.72 -8.02
N ASP A 128 -0.25 -29.16 -9.04
CA ASP A 128 -0.48 -30.56 -9.40
C ASP A 128 0.64 -31.19 -10.22
N ALA A 129 1.56 -30.37 -10.73
CA ALA A 129 2.68 -30.85 -11.52
C ALA A 129 3.56 -31.80 -10.69
N PRO A 130 4.03 -32.91 -11.27
CA PRO A 130 4.81 -33.93 -10.54
C PRO A 130 6.16 -33.39 -10.04
N ASP A 131 6.64 -32.29 -10.61
CA ASP A 131 7.87 -31.59 -10.25
C ASP A 131 7.62 -30.37 -9.34
N PHE A 132 6.38 -30.06 -8.96
CA PHE A 132 6.10 -29.01 -8.00
C PHE A 132 6.72 -29.37 -6.63
N PRO A 133 7.54 -28.51 -6.03
CA PRO A 133 8.22 -28.84 -4.77
C PRO A 133 7.21 -29.03 -3.65
N ALA A 134 7.40 -30.07 -2.83
CA ALA A 134 6.59 -30.29 -1.65
C ALA A 134 6.65 -29.04 -0.74
N PRO A 135 5.51 -28.51 -0.26
CA PRO A 135 5.51 -27.40 0.68
C PRO A 135 6.36 -27.70 1.91
N GLY A 136 7.06 -26.69 2.42
CA GLY A 136 7.93 -26.85 3.59
C GLY A 136 9.26 -27.53 3.28
N VAL A 137 9.84 -27.31 2.11
CA VAL A 137 11.22 -27.69 1.81
C VAL A 137 12.15 -27.22 2.92
N GLY A 138 12.89 -28.14 3.53
CA GLY A 138 13.78 -27.88 4.66
C GLY A 138 13.10 -27.83 6.04
N MET A 139 11.77 -27.73 6.11
CA MET A 139 11.03 -27.82 7.37
C MET A 139 10.87 -29.28 7.81
N LYS A 140 11.37 -29.59 9.01
CA LYS A 140 11.15 -30.86 9.72
C LYS A 140 9.92 -30.69 10.63
N ASN A 141 9.89 -31.36 11.79
CA ASN A 141 8.93 -31.03 12.84
C ASN A 141 9.17 -29.58 13.30
N LEU A 142 8.11 -28.77 13.48
CA LEU A 142 8.18 -27.36 13.94
C LEU A 142 9.01 -27.16 15.22
N SER A 143 9.18 -28.21 16.03
CA SER A 143 10.01 -28.19 17.25
C SER A 143 11.46 -28.65 17.05
N LEU A 144 11.87 -29.00 15.83
CA LEU A 144 13.21 -29.48 15.50
C LEU A 144 13.94 -28.49 14.59
N PRO A 145 15.29 -28.46 14.62
CA PRO A 145 16.07 -27.67 13.69
C PRO A 145 15.72 -27.99 12.22
N HIS A 146 15.51 -26.93 11.44
CA HIS A 146 15.23 -27.01 10.01
C HIS A 146 16.52 -26.94 9.19
N GLU A 147 16.50 -27.53 8.01
CA GLU A 147 17.59 -27.37 7.05
C GLU A 147 17.52 -25.96 6.46
N PRO A 148 18.62 -25.18 6.49
CA PRO A 148 18.63 -23.86 5.87
C PRO A 148 18.43 -23.97 4.36
N VAL A 149 17.36 -23.36 3.85
CA VAL A 149 17.11 -23.22 2.42
C VAL A 149 17.34 -21.77 2.03
N ASP A 150 18.28 -21.54 1.11
CA ASP A 150 18.51 -20.22 0.55
C ASP A 150 17.64 -20.02 -0.69
N ALA A 151 16.48 -19.37 -0.51
CA ALA A 151 15.55 -19.05 -1.58
C ALA A 151 15.84 -17.68 -2.24
N ARG A 152 16.97 -17.03 -1.92
CA ARG A 152 17.30 -15.72 -2.50
C ARG A 152 17.74 -15.88 -3.95
N VAL A 153 17.19 -15.04 -4.82
CA VAL A 153 17.51 -14.99 -6.24
C VAL A 153 18.35 -13.74 -6.50
N PRO A 154 19.66 -13.85 -6.84
CA PRO A 154 20.55 -12.70 -7.04
C PRO A 154 20.00 -11.65 -8.02
N GLU A 155 19.25 -12.10 -9.04
CA GLU A 155 18.62 -11.29 -10.07
C GLU A 155 17.51 -10.37 -9.52
N SER A 156 16.99 -10.64 -8.32
CA SER A 156 16.00 -9.78 -7.66
C SER A 156 16.59 -8.52 -7.03
N LYS A 157 17.90 -8.49 -6.75
CA LYS A 157 18.56 -7.38 -6.04
C LYS A 157 18.33 -6.00 -6.68
N PRO A 158 18.44 -5.83 -8.02
CA PRO A 158 18.20 -4.53 -8.64
C PRO A 158 16.76 -4.04 -8.46
N VAL A 159 15.78 -4.95 -8.43
CA VAL A 159 14.36 -4.60 -8.24
C VAL A 159 14.11 -4.15 -6.80
N LEU A 160 14.70 -4.83 -5.81
CA LEU A 160 14.59 -4.45 -4.40
C LEU A 160 15.19 -3.06 -4.14
N LEU A 161 16.42 -2.84 -4.60
CA LEU A 161 17.09 -1.54 -4.47
C LEU A 161 16.35 -0.45 -5.26
N GLY A 162 15.93 -0.73 -6.49
CA GLY A 162 15.19 0.22 -7.32
C GLY A 162 13.85 0.62 -6.70
N GLY A 163 13.15 -0.33 -6.08
CA GLY A 163 11.93 -0.08 -5.31
C GLY A 163 12.18 0.82 -4.09
N ALA A 164 13.25 0.57 -3.33
CA ALA A 164 13.66 1.42 -2.22
C ALA A 164 13.98 2.84 -2.70
N VAL A 165 14.79 3.01 -3.74
CA VAL A 165 15.13 4.32 -4.33
C VAL A 165 13.88 5.07 -4.80
N ALA A 166 13.00 4.40 -5.56
CA ALA A 166 11.79 5.00 -6.10
C ALA A 166 10.71 5.28 -5.05
N GLY A 167 10.78 4.66 -3.86
CA GLY A 167 9.83 4.83 -2.76
C GLY A 167 10.11 6.01 -1.82
N HIS A 168 11.33 6.57 -1.84
CA HIS A 168 11.65 7.76 -1.06
C HIS A 168 11.01 9.01 -1.70
N VAL A 169 10.38 9.83 -0.87
CA VAL A 169 9.70 11.05 -1.32
C VAL A 169 10.40 12.28 -0.74
N LEU A 170 11.01 13.08 -1.61
CA LEU A 170 11.56 14.38 -1.23
C LEU A 170 10.42 15.38 -1.08
N VAL A 171 10.18 15.88 0.12
CA VAL A 171 9.03 16.78 0.39
C VAL A 171 9.43 18.23 0.58
N LYS A 172 10.69 18.49 0.95
CA LYS A 172 11.30 19.82 1.03
C LYS A 172 12.71 19.77 0.48
N ASN A 173 13.10 20.75 -0.32
CA ASN A 173 14.48 20.97 -0.76
C ASN A 173 14.69 22.45 -1.11
N VAL A 174 15.06 23.26 -0.13
CA VAL A 174 15.39 24.68 -0.31
C VAL A 174 16.89 24.84 -0.52
N ASN A 175 17.29 25.97 -1.14
CA ASN A 175 18.70 26.27 -1.46
C ASN A 175 19.40 25.23 -2.35
N ARG A 176 18.64 24.27 -2.92
CA ARG A 176 19.17 23.08 -3.61
C ARG A 176 20.22 22.38 -2.75
N THR A 177 19.90 22.16 -1.47
CA THR A 177 20.74 21.42 -0.51
C THR A 177 21.02 20.01 -1.02
N LEU A 178 20.00 19.36 -1.57
CA LEU A 178 20.12 18.06 -2.21
C LEU A 178 20.00 18.19 -3.75
N PRO A 179 20.75 17.38 -4.53
CA PRO A 179 21.78 16.46 -4.06
C PRO A 179 23.03 17.22 -3.59
N PHE A 180 23.91 16.57 -2.83
CA PHE A 180 25.18 17.16 -2.44
C PHE A 180 26.03 17.48 -3.68
N ARG A 181 26.21 18.78 -3.96
CA ARG A 181 26.91 19.25 -5.16
C ARG A 181 28.41 18.93 -5.19
N SER A 182 29.00 18.71 -4.03
CA SER A 182 30.40 18.36 -3.84
C SER A 182 30.53 17.37 -2.70
N LYS A 183 31.57 16.54 -2.73
CA LYS A 183 31.95 15.67 -1.62
C LYS A 183 32.07 16.49 -0.34
N PRO A 184 31.21 16.27 0.67
CA PRO A 184 31.32 16.99 1.93
C PRO A 184 32.65 16.66 2.61
N LYS A 185 33.32 17.63 3.20
CA LYS A 185 34.47 17.42 4.09
C LYS A 185 34.03 16.85 5.43
N MET A 186 32.88 17.30 5.94
CA MET A 186 32.28 16.77 7.16
C MET A 186 30.76 16.67 7.04
N LEU A 187 30.21 15.56 7.52
CA LEU A 187 28.79 15.34 7.78
C LEU A 187 28.58 14.99 9.24
N SER A 188 27.45 15.42 9.80
CA SER A 188 27.00 14.98 11.12
C SER A 188 25.72 14.16 10.99
N VAL A 189 25.65 13.00 11.63
CA VAL A 189 24.50 12.10 11.63
C VAL A 189 23.91 12.02 13.03
N TYR A 190 22.62 12.32 13.16
CA TYR A 190 21.91 12.33 14.43
C TYR A 190 20.66 11.46 14.38
N GLY A 191 20.28 10.95 15.56
CA GLY A 191 19.00 10.30 15.77
C GLY A 191 19.05 8.78 15.73
N TYR A 192 18.13 8.20 16.50
CA TYR A 192 18.08 6.77 16.83
C TYR A 192 17.79 5.88 15.62
N ASP A 193 17.16 6.43 14.59
CA ASP A 193 16.77 5.70 13.39
C ASP A 193 17.91 5.55 12.35
N ALA A 194 19.08 6.16 12.61
CA ALA A 194 20.19 6.13 11.67
C ALA A 194 20.97 4.79 11.67
N ALA A 195 20.89 4.00 12.73
CA ALA A 195 21.73 2.82 12.95
C ALA A 195 20.89 1.53 13.01
N PRO A 196 21.47 0.34 12.80
CA PRO A 196 20.72 -0.90 12.89
C PRO A 196 20.40 -1.22 14.36
N PRO A 197 19.29 -1.90 14.64
CA PRO A 197 18.94 -2.26 16.00
C PRO A 197 19.96 -3.23 16.64
N PRO A 198 20.28 -3.09 17.94
CA PRO A 198 21.24 -3.94 18.65
C PRO A 198 20.64 -5.31 18.95
N THR A 199 20.47 -6.14 17.92
CA THR A 199 19.75 -7.42 17.99
C THR A 199 20.41 -8.51 17.14
N LYS A 200 19.90 -9.73 17.24
CA LYS A 200 20.24 -10.86 16.37
C LYS A 200 19.14 -11.05 15.32
N ASN A 201 19.53 -11.33 14.09
CA ASN A 201 18.64 -11.54 12.94
C ASN A 201 17.85 -12.88 12.96
N ILE A 202 17.80 -13.56 14.11
CA ILE A 202 17.09 -14.83 14.32
C ILE A 202 16.10 -14.79 15.48
N ASP A 203 15.98 -13.66 16.19
CA ASP A 203 15.03 -13.51 17.28
C ASP A 203 13.59 -13.40 16.74
N THR A 204 12.61 -13.85 17.52
CA THR A 204 11.18 -13.66 17.25
C THR A 204 10.85 -12.17 17.06
N LEU A 205 11.47 -11.27 17.83
CA LEU A 205 11.28 -9.83 17.62
C LEU A 205 11.78 -9.36 16.25
N PHE A 206 12.83 -9.99 15.70
CA PHE A 206 13.32 -9.70 14.36
C PHE A 206 12.37 -10.20 13.29
N GLN A 207 11.91 -11.44 13.42
CA GLN A 207 10.96 -12.04 12.48
C GLN A 207 9.64 -11.28 12.43
N LEU A 208 9.23 -10.67 13.54
CA LEU A 208 7.98 -9.92 13.66
C LEU A 208 8.15 -8.40 13.49
N GLY A 209 9.32 -7.91 13.09
CA GLY A 209 9.54 -6.48 12.80
C GLY A 209 9.59 -5.55 14.03
N TYR A 210 9.78 -6.09 15.23
CA TYR A 210 9.79 -5.34 16.50
C TYR A 210 11.19 -5.01 17.04
N THR A 211 12.24 -5.19 16.24
CA THR A 211 13.64 -5.03 16.70
C THR A 211 13.96 -3.62 17.14
N SER A 212 13.36 -2.64 16.48
CA SER A 212 13.54 -1.22 16.79
C SER A 212 12.51 -0.73 17.81
N SER A 213 11.51 -1.54 18.18
CA SER A 213 10.51 -1.22 19.21
C SER A 213 10.10 -2.47 20.00
N GLN A 214 10.95 -2.88 20.94
CA GLN A 214 10.66 -4.05 21.79
C GLN A 214 9.39 -3.86 22.63
N GLU A 215 9.12 -2.63 23.05
CA GLU A 215 7.91 -2.25 23.79
C GLU A 215 6.64 -2.55 23.00
N MET A 216 6.64 -2.23 21.70
CA MET A 216 5.53 -2.57 20.80
C MET A 216 5.35 -4.09 20.71
N GLY A 217 6.45 -4.86 20.61
CA GLY A 217 6.39 -6.32 20.67
C GLY A 217 5.78 -6.84 21.98
N GLN A 218 6.13 -6.24 23.13
CA GLN A 218 5.55 -6.56 24.43
C GLN A 218 4.10 -6.10 24.58
N ALA A 219 3.67 -5.06 23.88
CA ALA A 219 2.28 -4.61 23.90
C ALA A 219 1.37 -5.53 23.08
N VAL A 220 1.86 -6.05 21.95
CA VAL A 220 1.08 -6.92 21.05
C VAL A 220 1.14 -8.39 21.47
N LEU A 221 2.27 -8.86 22.00
CA LEU A 221 2.50 -10.28 22.32
C LEU A 221 2.66 -10.57 23.81
N GLY A 222 2.88 -9.53 24.62
CA GLY A 222 3.22 -9.64 26.04
C GLY A 222 2.14 -9.03 26.94
N THR A 223 2.58 -8.29 27.96
CA THR A 223 1.70 -7.76 29.02
C THR A 223 1.53 -6.25 29.01
N LEU A 224 2.30 -5.53 28.17
CA LEU A 224 2.19 -4.07 28.08
C LEU A 224 0.89 -3.67 27.40
N ARG A 225 0.39 -2.47 27.71
CA ARG A 225 -0.89 -1.95 27.18
C ARG A 225 -0.74 -0.66 26.37
N SER A 226 0.49 -0.23 26.14
CA SER A 226 0.84 0.98 25.39
C SER A 226 2.27 0.89 24.90
N PHE A 227 2.58 1.57 23.80
CA PHE A 227 3.93 1.73 23.26
C PHE A 227 4.08 3.12 22.64
N ASP A 228 5.32 3.57 22.48
CA ASP A 228 5.68 4.75 21.69
C ASP A 228 5.76 4.38 20.20
N GLN A 229 5.21 5.24 19.33
CA GLN A 229 5.34 5.07 17.87
C GLN A 229 6.78 5.33 17.39
N ALA A 230 7.59 6.04 18.17
CA ALA A 230 9.02 6.18 17.90
C ALA A 230 9.74 4.86 18.23
N ALA A 231 10.20 4.16 17.20
CA ALA A 231 11.03 2.95 17.33
C ALA A 231 12.48 3.34 17.63
N ARG A 232 12.75 3.66 18.90
CA ARG A 232 14.06 4.17 19.39
C ARG A 232 15.19 3.16 19.35
N GLY A 233 14.91 1.90 19.02
CA GLY A 233 15.92 0.84 18.97
C GLY A 233 16.79 0.87 17.72
N GLY A 234 16.43 1.59 16.66
CA GLY A 234 17.20 1.61 15.41
C GLY A 234 16.33 1.92 14.19
N THR A 235 16.94 1.79 13.01
CA THR A 235 16.26 1.97 11.72
C THR A 235 15.09 0.98 11.57
N ILE A 236 13.99 1.43 10.98
CA ILE A 236 12.86 0.55 10.61
C ILE A 236 12.84 0.30 9.11
N THR A 237 12.68 -0.97 8.73
CA THR A 237 12.64 -1.40 7.32
C THR A 237 11.32 -2.04 6.92
N THR A 238 10.49 -2.38 7.91
CA THR A 238 9.14 -2.95 7.79
C THR A 238 8.28 -2.49 8.99
N GLY A 239 6.97 -2.68 8.90
CA GLY A 239 6.07 -2.63 10.05
C GLY A 239 6.12 -3.93 10.87
N GLY A 240 5.27 -4.03 11.90
CA GLY A 240 5.24 -5.17 12.80
C GLY A 240 4.24 -6.29 12.44
N ARG A 241 4.48 -7.49 13.00
CA ARG A 241 3.62 -8.69 13.01
C ARG A 241 3.52 -9.43 11.66
N ALA A 242 2.33 -9.86 11.23
CA ALA A 242 2.20 -10.83 10.13
C ALA A 242 2.66 -10.31 8.76
N GLY A 243 2.69 -8.98 8.58
CA GLY A 243 3.23 -8.33 7.39
C GLY A 243 4.75 -8.09 7.43
N ALA A 244 5.41 -8.40 8.55
CA ALA A 244 6.85 -8.26 8.67
C ALA A 244 7.60 -9.41 7.97
N ASN A 245 8.83 -9.13 7.56
CA ASN A 245 9.77 -10.12 7.08
C ASN A 245 11.14 -9.93 7.76
N ALA A 246 11.93 -11.00 7.76
CA ALA A 246 13.29 -11.01 8.29
C ALA A 246 14.31 -10.85 7.13
N PRO A 247 14.77 -9.64 6.80
CA PRO A 247 15.75 -9.48 5.73
C PRO A 247 17.11 -10.11 6.12
N PRO A 248 17.85 -10.68 5.16
CA PRO A 248 19.12 -11.36 5.43
C PRO A 248 20.23 -10.41 5.93
N TYR A 249 20.10 -9.11 5.63
CA TYR A 249 20.94 -8.04 6.12
C TYR A 249 20.11 -6.76 6.17
N MET A 250 20.66 -5.72 6.79
CA MET A 250 20.06 -4.39 6.84
C MET A 250 21.13 -3.36 6.53
N SER A 251 20.99 -2.67 5.40
CA SER A 251 21.77 -1.48 5.09
C SER A 251 21.11 -0.31 5.82
N ASP A 252 21.64 0.09 6.97
CA ASP A 252 21.18 1.27 7.71
C ASP A 252 21.79 2.57 7.15
N PRO A 253 21.17 3.74 7.39
CA PRO A 253 21.68 5.02 6.93
C PRO A 253 23.12 5.33 7.36
N LEU A 254 23.45 5.17 8.64
CA LEU A 254 24.74 5.56 9.19
C LEU A 254 25.88 4.73 8.59
N SER A 255 25.72 3.41 8.49
CA SER A 255 26.72 2.53 7.86
C SER A 255 26.90 2.85 6.37
N ALA A 256 25.81 3.11 5.64
CA ALA A 256 25.88 3.47 4.23
C ALA A 256 26.58 4.82 4.01
N ILE A 257 26.30 5.81 4.85
CA ILE A 257 26.96 7.12 4.84
C ILE A 257 28.45 6.97 5.16
N GLN A 258 28.82 6.19 6.18
CA GLN A 258 30.22 5.93 6.53
C GLN A 258 30.96 5.23 5.38
N HIS A 259 30.32 4.27 4.71
CA HIS A 259 30.91 3.59 3.56
C HIS A 259 31.18 4.55 2.39
N ARG A 260 30.22 5.43 2.06
CA ARG A 260 30.43 6.50 1.06
C ARG A 260 31.53 7.46 1.50
N ALA A 261 31.53 7.85 2.78
CA ALA A 261 32.51 8.77 3.35
C ALA A 261 33.95 8.23 3.28
N ALA A 262 34.15 6.93 3.50
CA ALA A 262 35.45 6.29 3.36
C ALA A 262 36.01 6.39 1.93
N ALA A 263 35.16 6.32 0.91
CA ALA A 263 35.56 6.51 -0.48
C ALA A 263 35.83 7.98 -0.84
N ASP A 264 35.14 8.91 -0.17
CA ASP A 264 35.21 10.35 -0.46
C ASP A 264 36.22 11.12 0.39
N GLY A 265 36.75 10.51 1.46
CA GLY A 265 37.56 11.22 2.46
C GLY A 265 36.73 12.18 3.33
N THR A 266 35.42 11.94 3.43
CA THR A 266 34.50 12.72 4.28
C THR A 266 34.65 12.28 5.73
N TRP A 267 34.73 13.24 6.65
CA TRP A 267 34.63 12.95 8.07
C TRP A 267 33.14 12.84 8.47
N VAL A 268 32.74 11.72 9.06
CA VAL A 268 31.41 11.55 9.65
C VAL A 268 31.50 11.66 11.17
N ASN A 269 30.77 12.62 11.75
CA ASN A 269 30.50 12.70 13.18
C ASN A 269 29.09 12.12 13.45
N TRP A 270 28.87 11.36 14.52
CA TRP A 270 27.53 10.84 14.80
C TRP A 270 27.19 10.81 16.28
N ASP A 271 25.91 11.06 16.58
CA ASP A 271 25.29 10.80 17.87
C ASP A 271 23.85 10.30 17.64
N ILE A 272 23.66 9.00 17.80
CA ILE A 272 22.39 8.31 17.54
C ILE A 272 21.57 8.11 18.82
N ALA A 273 22.08 8.49 19.99
CA ALA A 273 21.45 8.17 21.27
C ALA A 273 20.86 9.41 21.95
N SER A 274 21.52 10.56 21.85
CA SER A 274 21.09 11.78 22.55
C SER A 274 19.88 12.42 21.90
N THR A 275 18.95 12.92 22.72
CA THR A 275 17.85 13.80 22.28
C THR A 275 18.31 15.24 22.08
N THR A 276 19.40 15.64 22.74
CA THR A 276 20.01 16.98 22.64
C THR A 276 21.51 16.86 22.32
N PRO A 277 21.89 16.31 21.15
CA PRO A 277 23.30 16.08 20.82
C PRO A 277 24.07 17.41 20.65
N ASP A 278 25.38 17.35 20.87
CA ASP A 278 26.26 18.46 20.50
C ASP A 278 26.42 18.56 18.98
N VAL A 279 26.30 19.78 18.46
CA VAL A 279 26.39 20.05 17.02
C VAL A 279 27.76 20.63 16.67
N ASN A 280 28.53 19.88 15.89
CA ASN A 280 29.84 20.34 15.42
C ASN A 280 29.67 21.42 14.34
N GLY A 281 30.08 22.65 14.65
CA GLY A 281 29.97 23.79 13.73
C GLY A 281 30.79 23.69 12.44
N ALA A 282 31.73 22.74 12.33
CA ALA A 282 32.47 22.47 11.10
C ALA A 282 31.69 21.60 10.09
N THR A 283 30.55 21.04 10.49
CA THR A 283 29.74 20.18 9.64
C THR A 283 29.10 20.96 8.50
N GLN A 284 29.09 20.37 7.29
CA GLN A 284 28.44 21.00 6.13
C GLN A 284 26.97 20.68 6.04
N ALA A 285 26.55 19.54 6.61
CA ALA A 285 25.14 19.17 6.72
C ALA A 285 24.93 18.27 7.95
N CYS A 286 23.80 18.48 8.62
CA CYS A 286 23.33 17.59 9.67
C CYS A 286 22.21 16.73 9.12
N LEU A 287 22.40 15.42 9.15
CA LEU A 287 21.42 14.43 8.76
C LEU A 287 20.72 13.94 10.03
N VAL A 288 19.42 14.19 10.18
CA VAL A 288 18.63 13.79 11.35
C VAL A 288 17.66 12.69 10.94
N PHE A 289 17.73 11.55 11.62
CA PHE A 289 16.93 10.37 11.36
C PHE A 289 15.94 10.13 12.51
N ILE A 290 14.66 10.10 12.17
CA ILE A 290 13.55 9.79 13.09
C ILE A 290 12.63 8.78 12.43
N ASN A 291 11.78 8.10 13.20
CA ASN A 291 10.83 7.17 12.61
C ASN A 291 9.46 7.16 13.31
N ALA A 292 8.50 6.49 12.65
CA ALA A 292 7.19 6.18 13.18
C ALA A 292 6.77 4.77 12.75
N ILE A 293 6.86 3.80 13.66
CA ILE A 293 6.47 2.41 13.41
C ILE A 293 4.97 2.20 13.61
N ALA A 294 4.38 1.27 12.85
CA ALA A 294 3.02 0.79 13.01
C ALA A 294 2.99 -0.75 12.94
N THR A 295 1.95 -1.36 13.51
CA THR A 295 1.84 -2.81 13.60
C THR A 295 0.40 -3.28 13.50
N GLU A 296 0.22 -4.52 13.07
CA GLU A 296 -1.06 -5.21 13.15
C GLU A 296 -1.46 -5.44 14.63
N GLY A 297 -2.75 -5.29 14.92
CA GLY A 297 -3.32 -5.50 16.25
C GLY A 297 -3.34 -4.26 17.14
N TRP A 298 -2.75 -3.14 16.71
CA TRP A 298 -2.79 -1.89 17.46
C TRP A 298 -2.65 -0.65 16.58
N ASP A 299 -3.54 0.34 16.78
CA ASP A 299 -3.48 1.62 16.09
C ASP A 299 -2.58 2.62 16.82
N ARG A 300 -1.85 3.47 16.08
CA ARG A 300 -1.03 4.53 16.68
C ARG A 300 -1.91 5.54 17.43
N THR A 301 -1.41 6.04 18.55
CA THR A 301 -2.13 6.99 19.42
C THR A 301 -2.08 8.44 18.90
N GLY A 302 -1.17 8.74 17.97
CA GLY A 302 -1.01 10.05 17.35
C GLY A 302 -0.19 9.95 16.07
N LEU A 303 -0.06 11.07 15.34
CA LEU A 303 0.70 11.12 14.10
C LEU A 303 1.99 11.94 14.23
N HIS A 304 2.35 12.37 15.45
CA HIS A 304 3.63 12.96 15.80
C HIS A 304 4.09 12.57 17.22
N ASP A 305 5.36 12.86 17.55
CA ASP A 305 5.91 12.67 18.90
C ASP A 305 6.90 13.80 19.23
N ASP A 306 6.73 14.42 20.40
CA ASP A 306 7.46 15.62 20.81
C ASP A 306 8.96 15.36 21.00
N ALA A 307 9.36 14.14 21.35
CA ALA A 307 10.76 13.80 21.57
C ALA A 307 11.55 13.77 20.26
N SER A 308 11.01 13.17 19.20
CA SER A 308 11.65 13.14 17.88
C SER A 308 11.60 14.52 17.21
N ASP A 309 10.48 15.23 17.34
CA ASP A 309 10.35 16.60 16.83
C ASP A 309 11.33 17.56 17.56
N GLY A 310 11.48 17.37 18.88
CA GLY A 310 12.44 18.10 19.71
C GLY A 310 13.90 17.86 19.30
N LEU A 311 14.27 16.63 18.93
CA LEU A 311 15.59 16.32 18.37
C LEU A 311 15.85 17.13 17.08
N VAL A 312 14.88 17.12 16.15
CA VAL A 312 15.00 17.87 14.89
C VAL A 312 15.18 19.37 15.17
N LEU A 313 14.33 19.95 16.02
CA LEU A 313 14.42 21.37 16.39
C LEU A 313 15.75 21.72 17.07
N HIS A 314 16.23 20.85 17.98
CA HIS A 314 17.49 21.07 18.67
C HIS A 314 18.67 21.11 17.69
N VAL A 315 18.75 20.15 16.76
CA VAL A 315 19.81 20.12 15.73
C VAL A 315 19.67 21.31 14.79
N ALA A 316 18.46 21.58 14.29
CA ALA A 316 18.21 22.68 13.35
C ALA A 316 18.51 24.06 13.95
N SER A 317 18.35 24.25 15.26
CA SER A 317 18.72 25.52 15.92
C SER A 317 20.23 25.81 15.91
N ARG A 318 21.08 24.78 15.68
CA ARG A 318 22.56 24.88 15.72
C ARG A 318 23.25 24.52 14.42
N CYS A 319 22.54 23.86 13.50
CA CYS A 319 23.04 23.46 12.20
C CYS A 319 22.22 24.15 11.11
N ALA A 320 22.84 25.04 10.34
CA ALA A 320 22.15 25.85 9.33
C ALA A 320 21.68 25.03 8.10
N ASN A 321 22.19 23.82 7.93
CA ASN A 321 21.87 22.93 6.82
C ASN A 321 21.46 21.55 7.35
N THR A 322 20.24 21.44 7.84
CA THR A 322 19.67 20.21 8.40
C THR A 322 18.80 19.51 7.37
N VAL A 323 19.13 18.25 7.07
CA VAL A 323 18.33 17.34 6.26
C VAL A 323 17.67 16.33 7.19
N VAL A 324 16.34 16.24 7.15
CA VAL A 324 15.58 15.31 7.97
C VAL A 324 15.12 14.12 7.13
N VAL A 325 15.34 12.91 7.61
CA VAL A 325 14.86 11.68 6.98
C VAL A 325 13.93 10.97 7.96
N VAL A 326 12.73 10.63 7.49
CA VAL A 326 11.70 9.98 8.30
C VAL A 326 11.37 8.61 7.72
N HIS A 327 11.71 7.55 8.42
CA HIS A 327 11.18 6.22 8.11
C HIS A 327 9.82 6.06 8.79
N ALA A 328 8.75 5.87 8.04
CA ALA A 328 7.41 5.86 8.61
C ALA A 328 6.53 4.78 7.99
N ALA A 329 5.89 3.98 8.85
CA ALA A 329 4.83 3.06 8.49
C ALA A 329 3.51 3.85 8.36
N GLY A 330 3.39 4.63 7.29
CA GLY A 330 2.25 5.50 6.99
C GLY A 330 2.51 6.96 7.36
N ILE A 331 1.44 7.71 7.63
CA ILE A 331 1.50 9.17 7.83
C ILE A 331 2.31 9.52 9.09
N ARG A 332 3.24 10.48 8.98
CA ARG A 332 3.90 11.17 10.09
C ARG A 332 3.81 12.66 9.81
N LEU A 333 3.17 13.43 10.69
CA LEU A 333 3.08 14.89 10.56
C LEU A 333 4.47 15.49 10.71
N VAL A 334 4.69 16.66 10.12
CA VAL A 334 6.02 17.32 10.13
C VAL A 334 5.93 18.81 10.47
N ASP A 335 4.73 19.36 10.67
CA ASP A 335 4.48 20.80 10.86
C ASP A 335 5.23 21.41 12.05
N GLN A 336 5.58 20.58 13.03
CA GLN A 336 6.33 20.92 14.24
C GLN A 336 7.73 21.46 13.94
N TRP A 337 8.34 21.07 12.82
CA TRP A 337 9.72 21.44 12.48
C TRP A 337 9.97 21.75 10.99
N ILE A 338 9.07 21.37 10.08
CA ILE A 338 9.29 21.48 8.63
C ILE A 338 9.52 22.92 8.16
N GLU A 339 8.96 23.92 8.86
CA GLU A 339 9.13 25.34 8.52
C GLU A 339 10.36 25.98 9.15
N HIS A 340 11.11 25.26 9.99
CA HIS A 340 12.33 25.78 10.57
C HIS A 340 13.30 26.17 9.43
N PRO A 341 13.86 27.41 9.43
CA PRO A 341 14.62 27.92 8.28
C PRO A 341 15.87 27.10 7.97
N ASN A 342 16.46 26.48 9.00
CA ASN A 342 17.63 25.63 8.87
C ASN A 342 17.30 24.17 8.50
N VAL A 343 16.03 23.76 8.47
CA VAL A 343 15.64 22.48 7.87
C VAL A 343 15.57 22.70 6.37
N THR A 344 16.64 22.36 5.68
CA THR A 344 16.83 22.70 4.26
C THR A 344 16.32 21.61 3.32
N ALA A 345 16.27 20.36 3.78
CA ALA A 345 15.63 19.27 3.05
C ALA A 345 14.92 18.29 4.00
N ALA A 346 13.89 17.62 3.48
CA ALA A 346 13.16 16.59 4.21
C ALA A 346 12.74 15.45 3.27
N VAL A 347 12.93 14.21 3.72
CA VAL A 347 12.63 12.99 2.97
C VAL A 347 11.72 12.09 3.80
N LEU A 348 10.59 11.69 3.23
CA LEU A 348 9.76 10.61 3.76
C LEU A 348 10.17 9.30 3.08
N ALA A 349 10.91 8.47 3.83
CA ALA A 349 11.57 7.25 3.35
C ALA A 349 10.69 5.99 3.44
N HIS A 350 9.52 6.08 4.08
CA HIS A 350 8.60 4.96 4.28
C HIS A 350 9.28 3.75 4.95
N LEU A 351 9.07 2.55 4.40
CA LEU A 351 9.64 1.28 4.84
C LEU A 351 10.42 0.66 3.66
N PRO A 352 11.68 1.05 3.46
CA PRO A 352 12.43 0.77 2.23
C PRO A 352 13.08 -0.63 2.20
N GLY A 353 12.78 -1.50 3.17
CA GLY A 353 13.34 -2.85 3.22
C GLY A 353 14.86 -2.89 3.47
N GLN A 354 15.48 -3.99 3.05
CA GLN A 354 16.86 -4.36 3.42
C GLN A 354 17.95 -3.37 2.94
N ASP A 355 17.69 -2.60 1.87
CA ASP A 355 18.68 -1.72 1.22
C ASP A 355 18.46 -0.23 1.56
N SER A 356 17.79 0.06 2.68
CA SER A 356 17.40 1.41 3.15
C SER A 356 18.49 2.48 2.97
N GLY A 357 19.61 2.34 3.67
CA GLY A 357 20.70 3.31 3.67
C GLY A 357 21.40 3.42 2.31
N THR A 358 21.54 2.32 1.59
CA THR A 358 22.12 2.30 0.23
C THR A 358 21.25 3.11 -0.72
N ALA A 359 19.93 2.92 -0.71
CA ALA A 359 18.99 3.69 -1.53
C ALA A 359 19.07 5.19 -1.18
N LEU A 360 19.06 5.52 0.11
CA LEU A 360 19.15 6.90 0.58
C LEU A 360 20.44 7.59 0.12
N VAL A 361 21.60 6.95 0.27
CA VAL A 361 22.89 7.55 -0.12
C VAL A 361 22.93 7.87 -1.62
N ARG A 362 22.39 6.98 -2.47
CA ARG A 362 22.30 7.22 -3.91
C ARG A 362 21.49 8.47 -4.23
N LEU A 363 20.40 8.69 -3.51
CA LEU A 363 19.56 9.89 -3.64
C LEU A 363 20.26 11.14 -3.10
N LEU A 364 20.83 11.09 -1.89
CA LEU A 364 21.52 12.24 -1.27
C LEU A 364 22.68 12.77 -2.14
N TYR A 365 23.38 11.88 -2.84
CA TYR A 365 24.51 12.22 -3.70
C TYR A 365 24.12 12.43 -5.18
N GLY A 366 22.85 12.25 -5.54
CA GLY A 366 22.36 12.47 -6.90
C GLY A 366 22.80 11.40 -7.91
N GLU A 367 23.16 10.21 -7.45
CA GLU A 367 23.36 9.03 -8.31
C GLU A 367 22.03 8.56 -8.89
N ASP A 368 20.96 8.71 -8.11
CA ASP A 368 19.58 8.60 -8.54
C ASP A 368 18.82 9.90 -8.24
N ASN A 369 17.70 10.09 -8.93
CA ASN A 369 16.80 11.21 -8.71
C ASN A 369 15.60 10.78 -7.86
N PHE A 370 15.13 11.66 -6.98
CA PHE A 370 13.86 11.46 -6.30
C PHE A 370 12.73 11.42 -7.32
N SER A 371 11.94 10.35 -7.24
CA SER A 371 10.80 10.10 -8.12
C SER A 371 9.57 9.54 -7.40
N GLY A 372 9.67 9.31 -6.09
CA GLY A 372 8.55 8.90 -5.27
C GLY A 372 7.50 10.02 -5.14
N ARG A 373 6.24 9.62 -5.02
CA ARG A 373 5.10 10.51 -4.74
C ARG A 373 4.33 9.96 -3.55
N LEU A 374 3.76 10.84 -2.73
CA LEU A 374 3.02 10.43 -1.54
C LEU A 374 1.76 9.64 -1.94
N PRO A 375 1.61 8.39 -1.44
CA PRO A 375 0.40 7.60 -1.69
C PRO A 375 -0.75 7.95 -0.73
N TYR A 376 -0.58 9.00 0.09
CA TYR A 376 -1.54 9.53 1.06
C TYR A 376 -1.33 11.03 1.24
N THR A 377 -2.30 11.70 1.83
CA THR A 377 -2.19 13.12 2.20
C THR A 377 -1.46 13.27 3.54
N VAL A 378 -0.52 14.21 3.66
CA VAL A 378 0.08 14.62 4.94
C VAL A 378 -0.59 15.93 5.38
N ALA A 379 -1.35 15.85 6.47
CA ALA A 379 -2.05 17.00 7.04
C ALA A 379 -1.13 17.98 7.75
N ARG A 380 -1.68 19.14 8.16
CA ARG A 380 -1.01 20.04 9.09
C ARG A 380 -1.27 19.64 10.54
N ASN A 381 -2.48 19.19 10.83
CA ASN A 381 -2.90 18.66 12.13
C ASN A 381 -3.70 17.37 11.97
N GLU A 382 -3.72 16.51 12.98
CA GLU A 382 -4.54 15.28 12.98
C GLU A 382 -6.02 15.55 12.71
N SER A 383 -6.55 16.65 13.26
CA SER A 383 -7.96 17.04 13.14
C SER A 383 -8.37 17.42 11.71
N ASP A 384 -7.42 17.62 10.80
CA ASP A 384 -7.73 17.88 9.39
C ASP A 384 -8.25 16.61 8.70
N TYR A 385 -7.89 15.41 9.15
CA TYR A 385 -8.42 14.16 8.59
C TYR A 385 -9.89 13.98 8.98
N PRO A 386 -10.75 13.45 8.08
CA PRO A 386 -12.14 13.18 8.40
C PRO A 386 -12.28 12.06 9.45
N VAL A 387 -11.35 11.12 9.43
CA VAL A 387 -11.23 9.98 10.36
C VAL A 387 -9.75 9.82 10.69
N TYR A 388 -9.38 9.97 11.96
CA TYR A 388 -8.00 9.77 12.43
C TYR A 388 -7.91 8.98 13.73
N ALA A 389 -8.94 9.08 14.58
CA ALA A 389 -9.00 8.32 15.82
C ALA A 389 -9.56 6.92 15.56
N PRO A 390 -9.01 5.88 16.21
CA PRO A 390 -9.60 4.55 16.17
C PRO A 390 -10.98 4.56 16.82
N CYS A 391 -11.84 3.63 16.41
CA CYS A 391 -13.15 3.51 17.02
C CYS A 391 -13.04 3.19 18.51
N GLY A 392 -13.74 3.98 19.32
CA GLY A 392 -13.87 3.75 20.74
C GLY A 392 -14.72 2.52 21.06
N ARG A 393 -14.86 2.26 22.36
CA ARG A 393 -15.83 1.28 22.87
C ARG A 393 -17.26 1.66 22.49
N GLY A 394 -18.15 0.68 22.54
CA GLY A 394 -19.56 0.90 22.24
C GLY A 394 -20.22 1.86 23.24
N ARG A 395 -21.48 2.23 22.95
CA ARG A 395 -22.31 3.02 23.86
C ARG A 395 -22.30 2.39 25.26
N ASP A 396 -22.25 3.23 26.30
CA ASP A 396 -22.17 2.82 27.70
C ASP A 396 -20.95 1.95 28.03
N ASN A 397 -19.82 2.17 27.32
CA ASN A 397 -18.55 1.49 27.55
C ASN A 397 -18.59 -0.03 27.29
N THR A 398 -19.49 -0.48 26.41
CA THR A 398 -19.63 -1.89 26.04
C THR A 398 -18.48 -2.38 25.15
N THR A 399 -18.26 -3.69 25.14
CA THR A 399 -17.30 -4.37 24.25
C THR A 399 -17.89 -4.61 22.85
N ASP A 400 -18.91 -3.84 22.46
CA ASP A 400 -19.59 -3.92 21.17
C ASP A 400 -19.44 -2.58 20.42
N PRO A 401 -18.21 -2.26 19.94
CA PRO A 401 -17.93 -0.98 19.30
C PRO A 401 -18.69 -0.86 17.97
N GLN A 402 -19.16 0.37 17.67
CA GLN A 402 -19.79 0.72 16.40
C GLN A 402 -18.95 1.80 15.71
N CYS A 403 -18.61 1.54 14.45
CA CYS A 403 -17.84 2.42 13.58
C CYS A 403 -18.68 2.82 12.38
N ASP A 404 -19.43 3.92 12.50
CA ASP A 404 -20.29 4.37 11.41
C ASP A 404 -19.46 5.15 10.37
N TYR A 405 -19.36 4.61 9.16
CA TYR A 405 -18.59 5.21 8.05
C TYR A 405 -19.41 6.33 7.37
N THR A 406 -19.77 7.35 8.17
CA THR A 406 -20.64 8.47 7.76
C THR A 406 -19.99 9.38 6.72
N GLU A 407 -18.66 9.39 6.66
CA GLU A 407 -17.85 10.10 5.68
C GLU A 407 -17.94 9.48 4.27
N GLY A 408 -18.42 8.23 4.16
CA GLY A 408 -18.58 7.53 2.89
C GLY A 408 -17.29 7.48 2.07
N VAL A 409 -17.32 8.01 0.84
CA VAL A 409 -16.16 8.00 -0.08
C VAL A 409 -15.17 9.16 0.15
N TYR A 410 -15.47 10.05 1.09
CA TYR A 410 -14.67 11.25 1.38
C TYR A 410 -13.60 10.94 2.44
N LEU A 411 -12.60 10.18 2.02
CA LEU A 411 -11.38 9.86 2.77
C LEU A 411 -10.15 10.45 2.08
N ASP A 412 -9.06 10.64 2.85
CA ASP A 412 -7.78 11.20 2.37
C ASP A 412 -8.00 12.47 1.51
N TYR A 413 -7.32 12.62 0.37
CA TYR A 413 -7.36 13.84 -0.46
C TYR A 413 -8.77 14.21 -0.92
N ARG A 414 -9.68 13.24 -1.07
CA ARG A 414 -11.08 13.51 -1.46
C ARG A 414 -11.78 14.32 -0.38
N ALA A 415 -11.49 14.04 0.89
CA ALA A 415 -12.04 14.77 2.03
C ALA A 415 -11.44 16.18 2.16
N PHE A 416 -10.14 16.31 1.91
CA PHE A 416 -9.44 17.60 1.94
C PHE A 416 -9.93 18.51 0.83
N ASP A 417 -10.12 17.98 -0.37
CA ASP A 417 -10.65 18.73 -1.50
C ASP A 417 -12.12 19.12 -1.31
N ALA A 418 -12.97 18.20 -0.85
CA ALA A 418 -14.39 18.48 -0.62
C ALA A 418 -14.63 19.54 0.48
N ARG A 419 -13.77 19.58 1.51
CA ARG A 419 -13.83 20.56 2.60
C ARG A 419 -12.96 21.80 2.37
N ASN A 420 -12.25 21.87 1.24
CA ASN A 420 -11.28 22.92 0.92
C ASN A 420 -10.21 23.13 2.03
N VAL A 421 -9.75 22.04 2.64
CA VAL A 421 -8.67 22.06 3.64
C VAL A 421 -7.34 21.92 2.92
N THR A 422 -6.35 22.77 3.24
CA THR A 422 -5.02 22.73 2.63
C THR A 422 -4.09 21.82 3.43
N PRO A 423 -3.67 20.67 2.86
CA PRO A 423 -2.72 19.79 3.54
C PRO A 423 -1.32 20.42 3.60
N ARG A 424 -0.44 19.80 4.38
CA ARG A 424 0.99 20.11 4.36
C ARG A 424 1.62 19.65 3.04
N PHE A 425 1.36 18.39 2.70
CA PHE A 425 1.69 17.79 1.40
C PHE A 425 0.50 16.99 0.92
N GLU A 426 0.03 17.27 -0.29
CA GLU A 426 -1.12 16.61 -0.87
C GLU A 426 -0.81 15.19 -1.37
N PHE A 427 -1.87 14.39 -1.57
CA PHE A 427 -1.75 13.11 -2.27
C PHE A 427 -1.10 13.29 -3.65
N GLY A 428 -0.13 12.44 -3.96
CA GLY A 428 0.62 12.50 -5.21
C GLY A 428 1.76 13.52 -5.22
N TYR A 429 2.00 14.26 -4.13
CA TYR A 429 3.11 15.22 -4.04
C TYR A 429 4.48 14.53 -3.90
N GLY A 430 5.52 15.14 -4.46
CA GLY A 430 6.92 14.75 -4.29
C GLY A 430 7.81 15.55 -5.22
N LEU A 431 8.96 16.01 -4.72
CA LEU A 431 9.91 16.80 -5.47
C LEU A 431 10.88 15.91 -6.26
N SER A 432 11.43 16.49 -7.33
CA SER A 432 12.54 15.93 -8.11
C SER A 432 13.70 16.92 -8.14
N TYR A 433 14.90 16.44 -8.50
CA TYR A 433 16.04 17.32 -8.82
C TYR A 433 15.93 18.02 -10.18
N THR A 434 14.92 17.66 -10.97
CA THR A 434 14.57 18.34 -12.20
C THR A 434 13.12 18.83 -12.15
N THR A 435 12.69 19.54 -13.19
CA THR A 435 11.33 20.07 -13.32
C THR A 435 10.70 19.59 -14.61
N PHE A 436 9.40 19.35 -14.58
CA PHE A 436 8.65 18.86 -15.73
C PHE A 436 7.56 19.84 -16.14
N GLU A 437 7.42 20.03 -17.45
CA GLU A 437 6.37 20.82 -18.06
C GLU A 437 5.37 19.90 -18.75
N TYR A 438 4.10 20.26 -18.67
CA TYR A 438 2.99 19.52 -19.23
C TYR A 438 2.34 20.35 -20.33
N SER A 439 2.04 19.72 -21.47
CA SER A 439 1.41 20.39 -22.61
C SER A 439 0.55 19.42 -23.43
N SER A 440 -0.15 19.95 -24.44
CA SER A 440 -0.83 19.17 -25.47
C SER A 440 -1.80 18.12 -24.92
N LEU A 441 -2.77 18.53 -24.09
CA LEU A 441 -3.84 17.66 -23.62
C LEU A 441 -4.75 17.27 -24.80
N ALA A 442 -4.90 15.97 -25.03
CA ALA A 442 -5.85 15.42 -25.99
C ALA A 442 -6.84 14.47 -25.29
N LEU A 443 -8.13 14.66 -25.59
CA LEU A 443 -9.23 13.86 -25.06
C LEU A 443 -9.96 13.20 -26.23
N SER A 444 -9.92 11.88 -26.29
CA SER A 444 -10.53 11.10 -27.37
C SER A 444 -11.58 10.15 -26.79
N PRO A 445 -12.85 10.59 -26.64
CA PRO A 445 -13.93 9.68 -26.24
C PRO A 445 -14.17 8.63 -27.33
N THR A 446 -14.49 7.41 -26.94
CA THR A 446 -14.95 6.36 -27.84
C THR A 446 -16.47 6.37 -27.93
N ARG A 447 -17.03 5.68 -28.93
CA ARG A 447 -18.50 5.54 -29.10
C ARG A 447 -19.20 4.88 -27.89
N ALA A 448 -18.46 4.32 -26.94
CA ALA A 448 -18.99 3.64 -25.76
C ALA A 448 -19.33 4.59 -24.60
N LEU A 449 -18.96 5.88 -24.67
CA LEU A 449 -19.27 6.87 -23.64
C LEU A 449 -20.71 7.39 -23.78
N CYS A 450 -21.69 6.56 -23.41
CA CYS A 450 -23.11 6.94 -23.36
C CYS A 450 -23.72 6.61 -22.00
N ALA A 451 -24.65 7.45 -21.53
CA ALA A 451 -25.38 7.22 -20.28
C ALA A 451 -26.31 6.00 -20.35
N THR A 452 -26.84 5.67 -21.53
CA THR A 452 -27.56 4.43 -21.79
C THR A 452 -26.57 3.28 -21.95
N PRO A 453 -26.73 2.14 -21.24
CA PRO A 453 -25.95 0.94 -21.52
C PRO A 453 -26.12 0.56 -22.99
N PRO A 454 -25.09 0.07 -23.69
CA PRO A 454 -25.31 -0.54 -24.98
C PRO A 454 -26.36 -1.65 -24.82
N SER A 455 -27.41 -1.61 -25.64
CA SER A 455 -28.41 -2.66 -25.68
C SER A 455 -27.71 -3.95 -26.10
N SER A 456 -27.44 -4.88 -25.18
CA SER A 456 -27.00 -6.22 -25.56
C SER A 456 -28.06 -6.83 -26.48
N PRO A 457 -27.72 -7.24 -27.71
CA PRO A 457 -28.60 -8.10 -28.47
C PRO A 457 -28.73 -9.40 -27.68
N SER A 458 -29.95 -9.89 -27.58
CA SER A 458 -30.31 -11.18 -27.00
C SER A 458 -29.39 -12.30 -27.51
N SER A 459 -28.56 -12.88 -26.63
CA SER A 459 -28.14 -14.27 -26.77
C SER A 459 -27.67 -14.84 -25.43
N SER A 460 -28.45 -15.80 -24.96
CA SER A 460 -28.12 -16.92 -24.07
C SER A 460 -26.63 -17.29 -23.93
N SER A 461 -25.88 -16.58 -23.09
CA SER A 461 -24.63 -17.08 -22.52
C SER A 461 -24.52 -16.66 -21.06
N THR A 462 -24.60 -17.63 -20.16
CA THR A 462 -24.63 -17.47 -18.71
C THR A 462 -23.30 -17.06 -18.07
N ASN A 463 -22.31 -16.53 -18.81
CA ASN A 463 -20.95 -16.29 -18.29
C ASN A 463 -20.35 -14.89 -18.61
N SER A 464 -21.15 -13.83 -18.81
CA SER A 464 -20.60 -12.46 -18.95
C SER A 464 -21.27 -11.47 -18.00
N THR A 465 -20.76 -11.37 -16.76
CA THR A 465 -21.23 -10.48 -15.69
C THR A 465 -20.75 -9.03 -15.79
N HIS A 466 -20.29 -8.57 -16.95
CA HIS A 466 -19.84 -7.19 -17.09
C HIS A 466 -20.53 -6.50 -18.27
N ASP A 467 -21.39 -5.54 -17.96
CA ASP A 467 -22.06 -4.55 -18.84
C ASP A 467 -21.05 -3.63 -19.59
N GLY A 468 -19.95 -4.18 -20.10
CA GLY A 468 -18.84 -3.41 -20.68
C GLY A 468 -18.13 -2.51 -19.66
N LEU A 469 -18.20 -2.85 -18.36
CA LEU A 469 -17.66 -2.01 -17.27
C LEU A 469 -16.16 -1.71 -17.43
N TRP A 470 -15.43 -2.63 -18.06
CA TRP A 470 -13.99 -2.55 -18.29
C TRP A 470 -13.61 -2.06 -19.68
N ASP A 471 -14.59 -1.79 -20.54
CA ASP A 471 -14.35 -1.27 -21.87
C ASP A 471 -13.74 0.11 -21.77
N VAL A 472 -12.72 0.38 -22.57
CA VAL A 472 -12.10 1.71 -22.64
C VAL A 472 -13.06 2.65 -23.37
N VAL A 473 -13.55 3.65 -22.65
CA VAL A 473 -14.54 4.63 -23.13
C VAL A 473 -13.92 5.97 -23.52
N ALA A 474 -12.69 6.24 -23.08
CA ALA A 474 -11.95 7.42 -23.50
C ALA A 474 -10.43 7.21 -23.36
N HIS A 475 -9.67 7.85 -24.24
CA HIS A 475 -8.22 8.01 -24.11
C HIS A 475 -7.91 9.45 -23.71
N VAL A 476 -7.07 9.62 -22.70
CA VAL A 476 -6.53 10.92 -22.28
C VAL A 476 -5.03 10.89 -22.50
N GLU A 477 -4.51 11.81 -23.30
CA GLU A 477 -3.09 11.91 -23.60
C GLU A 477 -2.57 13.30 -23.24
N ALA A 478 -1.33 13.35 -22.75
CA ALA A 478 -0.63 14.60 -22.47
C ALA A 478 0.86 14.45 -22.77
N THR A 479 1.52 15.55 -23.17
CA THR A 479 2.97 15.57 -23.35
C THR A 479 3.64 16.05 -22.07
N VAL A 480 4.62 15.29 -21.58
CA VAL A 480 5.48 15.63 -20.44
C VAL A 480 6.90 15.85 -20.95
N ALA A 481 7.49 17.00 -20.64
CA ALA A 481 8.85 17.37 -21.03
C ALA A 481 9.71 17.67 -19.80
N ASN A 482 10.95 17.18 -19.80
CA ASN A 482 11.91 17.55 -18.76
C ASN A 482 12.54 18.90 -19.10
N ALA A 483 12.12 19.94 -18.38
CA ALA A 483 12.59 21.32 -18.57
C ALA A 483 13.80 21.67 -17.69
N GLY A 484 14.22 20.76 -16.80
CA GLY A 484 15.35 21.00 -15.91
C GLY A 484 16.68 20.41 -16.40
N PRO A 485 17.75 20.57 -15.60
CA PRO A 485 19.13 20.34 -16.06
C PRO A 485 19.61 18.88 -15.93
N VAL A 486 18.85 18.01 -15.24
CA VAL A 486 19.25 16.62 -14.97
C VAL A 486 18.15 15.65 -15.40
N SER A 487 18.53 14.41 -15.71
CA SER A 487 17.56 13.35 -15.97
C SER A 487 16.71 13.07 -14.73
N GLY A 488 15.46 12.68 -14.93
CA GLY A 488 14.57 12.33 -13.83
C GLY A 488 13.36 11.55 -14.31
N ASP A 489 12.66 10.94 -13.35
CA ASP A 489 11.39 10.30 -13.61
C ASP A 489 10.24 11.17 -13.11
N GLU A 490 9.20 11.31 -13.93
CA GLU A 490 7.97 12.03 -13.59
C GLU A 490 6.80 11.05 -13.49
N VAL A 491 5.97 11.21 -12.47
CA VAL A 491 4.71 10.46 -12.30
C VAL A 491 3.56 11.39 -12.65
N ALA A 492 3.14 11.35 -13.91
CA ALA A 492 1.98 12.09 -14.39
C ALA A 492 0.69 11.45 -13.88
N GLN A 493 -0.22 12.25 -13.33
CA GLN A 493 -1.43 11.77 -12.66
C GLN A 493 -2.68 12.33 -13.35
N LEU A 494 -3.65 11.44 -13.60
CA LEU A 494 -4.96 11.76 -14.17
C LEU A 494 -6.05 11.69 -13.11
N TYR A 495 -6.79 12.78 -12.95
CA TYR A 495 -7.99 12.85 -12.13
C TYR A 495 -9.22 13.19 -12.96
N VAL A 496 -10.35 12.60 -12.58
CA VAL A 496 -11.66 12.87 -13.19
C VAL A 496 -12.63 13.35 -12.11
N GLY A 497 -13.34 14.44 -12.40
CA GLY A 497 -14.52 14.88 -11.67
C GLY A 497 -15.74 14.14 -12.20
N ILE A 498 -16.52 13.53 -11.30
CA ILE A 498 -17.75 12.81 -11.65
C ILE A 498 -18.94 13.55 -11.04
N PRO A 499 -20.01 13.84 -11.81
CA PRO A 499 -21.19 14.50 -11.27
C PRO A 499 -21.74 13.83 -10.00
N GLY A 500 -21.99 14.64 -8.97
CA GLY A 500 -22.49 14.16 -7.68
C GLY A 500 -21.51 13.32 -6.83
N ALA A 501 -20.22 13.29 -7.17
CA ALA A 501 -19.18 12.54 -6.47
C ALA A 501 -18.05 13.46 -5.95
N PRO A 502 -16.97 12.93 -5.34
CA PRO A 502 -15.82 13.75 -4.94
C PRO A 502 -15.25 14.58 -6.12
N PRO A 503 -14.78 15.82 -5.87
CA PRO A 503 -14.41 16.76 -6.93
C PRO A 503 -13.35 16.24 -7.90
N LYS A 504 -12.38 15.46 -7.39
CA LYS A 504 -11.33 14.82 -8.16
C LYS A 504 -11.15 13.41 -7.66
N GLN A 505 -11.04 12.46 -8.57
CA GLN A 505 -10.71 11.08 -8.25
C GLN A 505 -9.63 10.58 -9.21
N LEU A 506 -8.55 10.03 -8.66
CA LEU A 506 -7.48 9.43 -9.45
C LEU A 506 -8.06 8.31 -10.33
N ARG A 507 -7.70 8.33 -11.62
CA ARG A 507 -8.10 7.32 -12.63
C ARG A 507 -6.93 6.78 -13.45
N GLY A 508 -5.77 7.41 -13.38
CA GLY A 508 -4.58 6.89 -14.03
C GLY A 508 -3.34 7.57 -13.49
N PHE A 509 -2.21 6.89 -13.60
CA PHE A 509 -0.90 7.49 -13.43
C PHE A 509 0.08 6.78 -14.35
N GLU A 510 1.06 7.51 -14.88
CA GLU A 510 2.09 6.99 -15.77
C GLU A 510 3.44 7.53 -15.32
N LYS A 511 4.44 6.65 -15.25
CA LYS A 511 5.81 7.03 -14.85
C LYS A 511 6.72 7.02 -16.05
N VAL A 512 7.33 8.16 -16.38
CA VAL A 512 8.22 8.30 -17.53
C VAL A 512 9.61 8.76 -17.12
N HIS A 513 10.63 8.16 -17.74
CA HIS A 513 12.01 8.61 -17.59
C HIS A 513 12.37 9.61 -18.71
N LEU A 514 12.87 10.79 -18.36
CA LEU A 514 13.21 11.82 -19.35
C LEU A 514 14.58 12.44 -19.06
N ARG A 515 15.41 12.50 -20.11
CA ARG A 515 16.66 13.29 -20.14
C ARG A 515 16.33 14.79 -20.26
N PRO A 516 17.25 15.69 -19.89
CA PRO A 516 17.06 17.13 -20.08
C PRO A 516 16.64 17.48 -21.52
N GLY A 517 15.57 18.27 -21.66
CA GLY A 517 15.01 18.69 -22.95
C GLY A 517 14.22 17.61 -23.71
N ALA A 518 14.18 16.37 -23.23
CA ALA A 518 13.37 15.31 -23.85
C ALA A 518 11.90 15.42 -23.43
N ALA A 519 11.01 14.95 -24.30
CA ALA A 519 9.58 14.88 -24.04
C ALA A 519 9.01 13.50 -24.42
N ALA A 520 7.96 13.09 -23.74
CA ALA A 520 7.19 11.89 -24.04
C ALA A 520 5.69 12.15 -23.92
N THR A 521 4.89 11.41 -24.69
CA THR A 521 3.42 11.40 -24.51
C THR A 521 3.07 10.32 -23.49
N VAL A 522 2.38 10.71 -22.43
CA VAL A 522 1.71 9.79 -21.51
C VAL A 522 0.28 9.58 -21.96
N ARG A 523 -0.22 8.37 -21.80
CA ARG A 523 -1.58 7.98 -22.18
C ARG A 523 -2.26 7.28 -21.02
N PHE A 524 -3.51 7.65 -20.78
CA PHE A 524 -4.37 7.04 -19.77
C PHE A 524 -5.64 6.53 -20.45
N ASP A 525 -5.93 5.25 -20.24
CA ASP A 525 -7.14 4.61 -20.75
C ASP A 525 -8.22 4.64 -19.65
N LEU A 526 -9.29 5.40 -19.87
CA LEU A 526 -10.44 5.45 -18.98
C LEU A 526 -11.43 4.36 -19.34
N THR A 527 -11.69 3.45 -18.41
CA THR A 527 -12.73 2.43 -18.54
C THR A 527 -14.12 3.00 -18.24
N ARG A 528 -15.18 2.30 -18.65
CA ARG A 528 -16.56 2.67 -18.29
C ARG A 528 -16.73 2.81 -16.77
N ARG A 529 -16.06 1.94 -15.98
CA ARG A 529 -16.05 2.01 -14.52
C ARG A 529 -15.49 3.33 -14.01
N ASP A 530 -14.43 3.82 -14.65
CA ASP A 530 -13.70 5.02 -14.21
C ASP A 530 -14.57 6.28 -14.29
N VAL A 531 -15.62 6.27 -15.12
CA VAL A 531 -16.58 7.37 -15.27
C VAL A 531 -17.97 7.04 -14.67
N SER A 532 -18.09 5.92 -13.96
CA SER A 532 -19.36 5.46 -13.37
C SER A 532 -19.45 5.75 -11.87
N VAL A 533 -20.68 5.77 -11.36
CA VAL A 533 -21.01 5.67 -9.93
C VAL A 533 -21.86 4.44 -9.65
N TRP A 534 -21.87 3.95 -8.42
CA TRP A 534 -22.81 2.91 -7.99
C TRP A 534 -24.18 3.51 -7.67
N ASP A 535 -25.22 3.07 -8.37
CA ASP A 535 -26.60 3.46 -8.08
C ASP A 535 -27.24 2.46 -7.10
N VAL A 536 -27.53 2.94 -5.88
CA VAL A 536 -28.08 2.09 -4.80
C VAL A 536 -29.49 1.60 -5.13
N ALA A 537 -30.33 2.40 -5.78
CA ALA A 537 -31.71 1.99 -6.09
C ALA A 537 -31.75 0.93 -7.20
N ARG A 538 -30.87 1.08 -8.20
CA ARG A 538 -30.76 0.17 -9.35
C ARG A 538 -29.82 -1.00 -9.12
N GLN A 539 -29.02 -0.97 -8.05
CA GLN A 539 -27.98 -1.95 -7.71
C GLN A 539 -27.05 -2.25 -8.89
N ARG A 540 -26.55 -1.20 -9.56
CA ARG A 540 -25.61 -1.32 -10.68
C ARG A 540 -24.75 -0.07 -10.86
N TRP A 541 -23.65 -0.22 -11.59
CA TRP A 541 -22.85 0.91 -12.06
C TRP A 541 -23.58 1.69 -13.16
N VAL A 542 -23.58 3.02 -13.05
CA VAL A 542 -24.20 3.92 -14.02
C VAL A 542 -23.25 5.06 -14.38
N VAL A 543 -23.24 5.42 -15.66
CA VAL A 543 -22.61 6.66 -16.15
C VAL A 543 -23.67 7.75 -16.10
N GLN A 544 -23.37 8.86 -15.43
CA GLN A 544 -24.29 9.99 -15.31
C GLN A 544 -24.20 10.86 -16.57
N LYS A 545 -25.31 11.50 -16.94
CA LYS A 545 -25.28 12.56 -17.95
C LYS A 545 -24.66 13.81 -17.35
N GLY A 546 -23.86 14.52 -18.13
CA GLY A 546 -23.26 15.78 -17.72
C GLY A 546 -21.79 15.91 -18.12
N GLU A 547 -21.17 16.95 -17.56
CA GLU A 547 -19.77 17.27 -17.77
C GLU A 547 -18.89 16.56 -16.73
N TYR A 548 -17.79 16.01 -17.21
CA TYR A 548 -16.77 15.32 -16.43
C TYR A 548 -15.45 16.07 -16.57
N PRO A 549 -15.11 16.97 -15.64
CA PRO A 549 -13.84 17.66 -15.64
C PRO A 549 -12.67 16.66 -15.59
N VAL A 550 -11.67 16.88 -16.42
CA VAL A 550 -10.44 16.10 -16.51
C VAL A 550 -9.27 16.97 -16.09
N TYR A 551 -8.42 16.44 -15.20
CA TYR A 551 -7.25 17.12 -14.67
C TYR A 551 -6.01 16.24 -14.85
N VAL A 552 -4.98 16.77 -15.49
CA VAL A 552 -3.66 16.11 -15.59
C VAL A 552 -2.63 17.00 -14.89
N GLY A 553 -1.82 16.38 -14.03
CA GLY A 553 -0.86 17.13 -13.22
C GLY A 553 0.18 16.25 -12.53
N ALA A 554 1.01 16.90 -11.72
CA ALA A 554 2.08 16.26 -10.96
C ALA A 554 1.66 15.79 -9.56
N SER A 555 0.47 16.21 -9.09
CA SER A 555 -0.19 15.77 -7.85
C SER A 555 -1.69 16.11 -7.93
N CYS A 556 -2.46 15.79 -6.88
CA CYS A 556 -3.89 16.14 -6.85
C CYS A 556 -4.15 17.65 -6.74
N ARG A 557 -3.15 18.47 -6.38
CA ARG A 557 -3.26 19.94 -6.29
C ARG A 557 -2.35 20.70 -7.25
N ASP A 558 -1.31 20.07 -7.78
CA ASP A 558 -0.50 20.60 -8.87
C ASP A 558 -1.06 20.18 -10.23
N VAL A 559 -2.24 20.71 -10.55
CA VAL A 559 -2.92 20.49 -11.83
C VAL A 559 -2.32 21.41 -12.88
N ARG A 560 -1.81 20.82 -13.97
CA ARG A 560 -1.11 21.54 -15.04
C ARG A 560 -1.96 21.70 -16.30
N LEU A 561 -2.82 20.73 -16.57
CA LEU A 561 -3.71 20.71 -17.72
C LEU A 561 -5.13 20.37 -17.28
N THR A 562 -6.11 21.03 -17.86
CA THR A 562 -7.53 20.77 -17.63
C THR A 562 -8.27 20.58 -18.95
N GLY A 563 -9.31 19.76 -18.91
CA GLY A 563 -10.24 19.56 -20.01
C GLY A 563 -11.56 19.01 -19.48
N SER A 564 -12.43 18.56 -20.38
CA SER A 564 -13.74 18.02 -20.00
C SER A 564 -14.18 16.95 -20.98
N LEU A 565 -14.74 15.86 -20.46
CA LEU A 565 -15.53 14.91 -21.25
C LEU A 565 -17.02 15.23 -21.03
N VAL A 566 -17.83 15.08 -22.08
CA VAL A 566 -19.28 15.29 -21.98
C VAL A 566 -19.98 13.97 -22.27
N VAL A 567 -20.91 13.60 -21.38
CA VAL A 567 -21.78 12.43 -21.56
C VAL A 567 -23.20 12.91 -21.81
N GLU A 568 -23.73 12.60 -23.00
CA GLU A 568 -25.07 13.00 -23.45
C GLU A 568 -26.20 12.05 -23.03
#